data_AF-A0A7W7IKQ7-F1
#
_entry.id   AF-A0A7W7IKQ7-F1
#
_cell.length_a   1.000
_cell.length_b   1.000
_cell.length_c   1.000
_cell.angle_alpha   90.00
_cell.angle_beta   90.00
_cell.angle_gamma   90.00
#
_symmetry.space_group_name_H-M   'P 1'
#
loop_
_entity.id
_entity.type
_entity.pdbx_description
1 polymer ?
#
loop_
_entity_poly.entity_id
_entity_poly.type
_entity_poly.pdbx_seq_one_letter_code
_entity_poly.pdbx_strand_id
1 'polypeptide(L)'
;MNDDHEPLSARIPADVEQPDKIMYGLTARQLVILGATALITALVFVIISPLLPVAVTAGVCFPVLTAGASMALARRDGMGLDRFALAAIDHLRRRRTLIAAPEAIPEAPAWCKVRGRLPGAMRFPVRAVRQDGVMDLGKEGTAALVRAGTISFGLRTSAEQAALVGFFGRWLNSLEAPVQILIRARPVDLSDLASRVAEAAPDLPHPALQRAAEDHAAYLDEVGDSRTLLVRDVFIVVRDQPAPGSGRRERAREASAAIVARRAAEAVRTLSGFGVTAEFLNADACVQVLSDAFSPGHERPAPPADLDEPITAHTTEGASA
;
A
#
# COMPACT_ATOMS: atom_id res chain seq x y z
N MET A 1 -5.77 -13.91 42.38
CA MET A 1 -5.63 -14.20 40.94
C MET A 1 -5.53 -12.84 40.27
N ASN A 2 -4.32 -12.27 40.27
CA ASN A 2 -4.06 -10.93 39.75
C ASN A 2 -3.65 -11.09 38.28
N ASP A 3 -4.48 -10.60 37.37
CA ASP A 3 -4.12 -10.40 35.97
C ASP A 3 -3.23 -9.16 35.87
N ASP A 4 -1.93 -9.33 36.13
CA ASP A 4 -0.91 -8.34 35.80
C ASP A 4 -0.58 -8.44 34.30
N HIS A 5 -1.57 -8.14 33.45
CA HIS A 5 -1.32 -7.86 32.05
C HIS A 5 -0.79 -6.43 31.93
N GLU A 6 0.51 -6.22 32.17
CA GLU A 6 1.14 -4.99 31.69
C GLU A 6 1.05 -5.00 30.16
N PRO A 7 0.30 -4.07 29.54
CA PRO A 7 0.34 -3.95 28.10
C PRO A 7 1.76 -3.56 27.72
N LEU A 8 2.42 -4.42 26.94
CA LEU A 8 3.73 -4.14 26.32
C LEU A 8 3.57 -2.96 25.36
N SER A 9 3.56 -1.75 25.92
CA SER A 9 3.42 -0.49 25.19
C SER A 9 4.82 0.03 24.88
N ALA A 10 5.32 -0.33 23.71
CA ALA A 10 6.52 0.29 23.17
C ALA A 10 6.14 1.68 22.64
N ARG A 11 6.71 2.74 23.25
CA ARG A 11 6.56 4.11 22.74
C ARG A 11 7.35 4.22 21.44
N ILE A 12 6.68 4.03 20.31
CA ILE A 12 7.26 4.24 18.98
C ILE A 12 7.43 5.75 18.78
N PRO A 13 8.67 6.26 18.58
CA PRO A 13 8.86 7.67 18.27
C PRO A 13 8.20 7.99 16.92
N ALA A 14 7.31 8.97 16.92
CA ALA A 14 6.34 9.22 15.85
C ALA A 14 6.92 9.76 14.53
N ASP A 15 8.22 10.06 14.46
CA ASP A 15 8.81 10.73 13.28
C ASP A 15 10.30 10.38 13.14
N VAL A 16 10.58 9.18 12.59
CA VAL A 16 11.95 8.70 12.34
C VAL A 16 12.58 9.40 11.11
N GLU A 17 11.77 10.01 10.25
CA GLU A 17 12.21 10.70 9.03
C GLU A 17 12.07 12.24 9.12
N GLN A 18 12.39 12.83 10.27
CA GLN A 18 12.35 14.28 10.40
C GLN A 18 13.46 14.93 9.54
N PRO A 19 13.15 15.84 8.60
CA PRO A 19 14.16 16.46 7.76
C PRO A 19 15.11 17.34 8.58
N ASP A 20 16.40 17.27 8.27
CA ASP A 20 17.44 18.03 8.96
C ASP A 20 17.17 19.55 8.92
N LYS A 21 17.25 20.16 10.09
CA LYS A 21 17.12 21.61 10.29
C LYS A 21 18.51 22.23 10.17
N ILE A 22 18.68 23.16 9.24
CA ILE A 22 19.99 23.70 8.88
C ILE A 22 20.22 25.06 9.55
N MET A 23 19.24 25.96 9.52
CA MET A 23 19.40 27.33 10.00
C MET A 23 18.11 27.81 10.68
N TYR A 24 18.21 28.36 11.89
CA TYR A 24 17.07 28.87 12.67
C TYR A 24 15.89 27.89 12.84
N GLY A 25 16.17 26.58 12.83
CA GLY A 25 15.14 25.56 12.92
C GLY A 25 14.36 25.30 11.62
N LEU A 26 14.75 25.93 10.51
CA LEU A 26 14.19 25.72 9.17
C LEU A 26 14.98 24.68 8.38
N THR A 27 14.26 23.92 7.55
CA THR A 27 14.85 22.97 6.60
C THR A 27 15.48 23.72 5.42
N ALA A 28 16.44 23.09 4.73
CA ALA A 28 17.03 23.63 3.49
C ALA A 28 15.96 24.05 2.47
N ARG A 29 14.92 23.22 2.36
CA ARG A 29 13.78 23.42 1.46
C ARG A 29 13.00 24.68 1.78
N GLN A 30 12.71 24.92 3.06
CA GLN A 30 11.98 26.11 3.51
C GLN A 30 12.78 27.39 3.23
N LEU A 31 14.09 27.36 3.43
CA LEU A 31 14.97 28.49 3.09
C LEU A 31 14.98 28.79 1.59
N VAL A 32 15.01 27.76 0.75
CA VAL A 32 14.93 27.94 -0.71
C VAL A 32 13.59 28.56 -1.13
N ILE A 33 12.47 28.08 -0.56
CA ILE A 33 11.13 28.62 -0.88
C ILE A 33 11.01 30.09 -0.42
N LEU A 34 11.46 30.40 0.79
CA LEU A 34 11.44 31.77 1.32
C LEU A 34 12.37 32.70 0.52
N GLY A 35 13.57 32.23 0.17
CA GLY A 35 14.52 32.98 -0.67
C GLY A 35 13.98 33.26 -2.07
N ALA A 36 13.37 32.26 -2.71
CA ALA A 36 12.72 32.44 -4.02
C ALA A 36 11.54 33.40 -3.94
N THR A 37 10.71 33.31 -2.89
CA THR A 37 9.59 34.23 -2.65
C THR A 37 10.07 35.66 -2.46
N ALA A 38 11.14 35.86 -1.67
CA ALA A 38 11.74 37.18 -1.46
C ALA A 38 12.29 37.76 -2.77
N LEU A 39 12.96 36.95 -3.59
CA LEU A 39 13.47 37.36 -4.90
C LEU A 39 12.34 37.76 -5.86
N ILE A 40 11.28 36.95 -5.96
CA ILE A 40 10.12 37.24 -6.80
C ILE A 40 9.44 38.53 -6.34
N THR A 41 9.24 38.69 -5.03
CA THR A 41 8.63 39.91 -4.47
C THR A 41 9.49 41.14 -4.75
N ALA A 42 10.82 41.04 -4.62
CA ALA A 42 11.74 42.12 -4.94
C ALA A 42 11.69 42.49 -6.43
N LEU A 43 11.62 41.51 -7.33
CA LEU A 43 11.51 41.74 -8.77
C LEU A 43 10.19 42.41 -9.15
N VAL A 44 9.07 41.94 -8.57
CA VAL A 44 7.75 42.57 -8.72
C VAL A 44 7.78 44.01 -8.20
N PHE A 45 8.38 44.24 -7.04
CA PHE A 45 8.52 45.57 -6.44
C PHE A 45 9.33 46.52 -7.35
N VAL A 46 10.47 46.08 -7.89
CA VAL A 46 11.31 46.90 -8.78
C VAL A 46 10.58 47.26 -10.08
N ILE A 47 9.79 46.33 -10.63
CA ILE A 47 9.04 46.57 -11.87
C ILE A 47 7.85 47.51 -11.65
N ILE A 48 7.14 47.38 -10.53
CA ILE A 48 5.86 48.08 -10.28
C ILE A 48 6.06 49.41 -9.54
N SER A 49 7.05 49.52 -8.66
CA SER A 49 7.30 50.74 -7.87
C SER A 49 7.51 52.02 -8.67
N PRO A 50 8.07 52.03 -9.91
CA PRO A 50 8.16 53.27 -10.68
C PRO A 50 6.83 53.68 -11.33
N LEU A 51 5.83 52.80 -11.38
CA LEU A 51 4.56 53.06 -12.07
C LEU A 51 3.39 53.35 -11.13
N LEU A 52 3.44 52.88 -9.87
CA LEU A 52 2.31 52.94 -8.94
C LEU A 52 2.65 53.58 -7.59
N PRO A 53 1.68 54.24 -6.93
CA PRO A 53 1.84 54.74 -5.57
C PRO A 53 2.23 53.62 -4.60
N VAL A 54 3.03 53.97 -3.58
CA VAL A 54 3.59 53.02 -2.60
C VAL A 54 2.54 52.09 -1.99
N ALA A 55 1.34 52.60 -1.69
CA ALA A 55 0.25 51.81 -1.11
C ALA A 55 -0.24 50.69 -2.05
N VAL A 56 -0.32 50.96 -3.36
CA VAL A 56 -0.77 49.98 -4.35
C VAL A 56 0.29 48.91 -4.55
N THR A 57 1.56 49.31 -4.64
CA THR A 57 2.70 48.39 -4.74
C THR A 57 2.78 47.47 -3.52
N ALA A 58 2.58 48.00 -2.30
CA ALA A 58 2.51 47.20 -1.09
C ALA A 58 1.35 46.20 -1.11
N GLY A 59 0.18 46.62 -1.60
CA GLY A 59 -0.99 45.76 -1.77
C GLY A 59 -0.77 44.59 -2.73
N VAL A 60 0.07 44.77 -3.77
CA VAL A 60 0.43 43.70 -4.72
C VAL A 60 1.49 42.75 -4.16
N CYS A 61 2.48 43.27 -3.41
CA CYS A 61 3.53 42.44 -2.82
C CYS A 61 3.04 41.60 -1.63
N PHE A 62 2.08 42.11 -0.85
CA PHE A 62 1.53 41.44 0.33
C PHE A 62 1.01 40.02 0.06
N PRO A 63 0.12 39.75 -0.93
CA PRO A 63 -0.36 38.39 -1.21
C PRO A 63 0.75 37.44 -1.68
N VAL A 64 1.78 37.94 -2.37
CA VAL A 64 2.91 37.12 -2.82
C VAL A 64 3.75 36.67 -1.62
N LEU A 65 4.01 37.57 -0.67
CA LEU A 65 4.72 37.27 0.56
C LEU A 65 3.94 36.31 1.45
N THR A 66 2.65 36.54 1.67
CA THR A 66 1.82 35.65 2.49
C THR A 66 1.65 34.29 1.85
N ALA A 67 1.48 34.21 0.53
CA ALA A 67 1.41 32.93 -0.19
C ALA A 67 2.73 32.15 -0.06
N GLY A 68 3.88 32.77 -0.30
CA GLY A 68 5.17 32.09 -0.19
C GLY A 68 5.55 31.70 1.25
N ALA A 69 5.23 32.54 2.23
CA ALA A 69 5.40 32.20 3.65
C ALA A 69 4.49 31.04 4.06
N SER A 70 3.22 31.05 3.63
CA SER A 70 2.29 29.95 3.90
C SER A 70 2.76 28.66 3.25
N MET A 71 3.27 28.71 2.01
CA MET A 71 3.79 27.54 1.30
C MET A 71 5.06 26.95 1.95
N ALA A 72 5.88 27.76 2.62
CA ALA A 72 7.06 27.29 3.34
C ALA A 72 6.75 26.75 4.74
N LEU A 73 5.80 27.36 5.46
CA LEU A 73 5.60 27.11 6.89
C LEU A 73 4.40 26.21 7.18
N ALA A 74 3.35 26.25 6.38
CA ALA A 74 2.16 25.47 6.64
C ALA A 74 2.36 24.01 6.23
N ARG A 75 1.91 23.12 7.12
CA ARG A 75 1.86 21.68 6.90
C ARG A 75 0.41 21.23 6.97
N ARG A 76 0.07 20.28 6.11
CA ARG A 76 -1.19 19.55 6.14
C ARG A 76 -0.86 18.08 6.15
N ASP A 77 -1.34 17.35 7.15
CA ASP A 77 -1.18 15.90 7.29
C ASP A 77 0.31 15.47 7.22
N GLY A 78 1.18 16.23 7.89
CA GLY A 78 2.64 16.04 7.87
C GLY A 78 3.37 16.48 6.59
N MET A 79 2.65 16.75 5.49
CA MET A 79 3.22 17.24 4.23
C MET A 79 3.27 18.77 4.16
N GLY A 80 4.34 19.30 3.56
CA GLY A 80 4.41 20.74 3.23
C GLY A 80 3.38 21.12 2.17
N LEU A 81 2.82 22.34 2.26
CA LEU A 81 1.85 22.85 1.29
C LEU A 81 2.40 22.89 -0.15
N ASP A 82 3.70 23.06 -0.33
CA ASP A 82 4.38 22.97 -1.63
C ASP A 82 4.19 21.60 -2.29
N ARG A 83 4.47 20.52 -1.53
CA ARG A 83 4.28 19.13 -1.99
C ARG A 83 2.82 18.81 -2.20
N PHE A 84 1.96 19.30 -1.30
CA PHE A 84 0.52 19.12 -1.42
C PHE A 84 -0.02 19.80 -2.70
N ALA A 85 0.40 21.04 -2.98
CA ALA A 85 0.02 21.76 -4.20
C ALA A 85 0.54 21.06 -5.46
N LEU A 86 1.79 20.58 -5.47
CA LEU A 86 2.33 19.81 -6.59
C LEU A 86 1.58 18.49 -6.79
N ALA A 87 1.26 17.77 -5.72
CA ALA A 87 0.46 16.55 -5.77
C ALA A 87 -0.96 16.83 -6.27
N ALA A 88 -1.57 17.94 -5.85
CA ALA A 88 -2.88 18.38 -6.33
C ALA A 88 -2.84 18.75 -7.82
N ILE A 89 -1.84 19.50 -8.26
CA ILE A 89 -1.64 19.83 -9.68
C ILE A 89 -1.44 18.55 -10.51
N ASP A 90 -0.62 17.62 -10.03
CA ASP A 90 -0.42 16.33 -10.70
C ASP A 90 -1.73 15.52 -10.73
N HIS A 91 -2.47 15.46 -9.63
CA HIS A 91 -3.78 14.81 -9.55
C HIS A 91 -4.79 15.41 -10.54
N LEU A 92 -4.86 16.74 -10.64
CA LEU A 92 -5.71 17.43 -11.61
C LEU A 92 -5.27 17.20 -13.07
N ARG A 93 -3.97 16.98 -13.30
CA ARG A 93 -3.42 16.68 -14.63
C ARG A 93 -3.58 15.22 -15.03
N ARG A 94 -3.62 14.29 -14.08
CA ARG A 94 -3.76 12.84 -14.33
C ARG A 94 -5.06 12.53 -15.08
N ARG A 95 -4.98 11.55 -15.99
CA ARG A 95 -6.17 11.03 -16.68
C ARG A 95 -6.96 10.17 -15.68
N ARG A 96 -8.26 10.46 -15.53
CA ARG A 96 -9.14 9.75 -14.59
C ARG A 96 -9.60 8.39 -15.10
N THR A 97 -9.70 8.24 -16.41
CA THR A 97 -10.05 6.96 -17.05
C THR A 97 -8.78 6.31 -17.54
N LEU A 98 -8.43 5.16 -16.97
CA LEU A 98 -7.27 4.35 -17.36
C LEU A 98 -7.76 2.98 -17.85
N ILE A 99 -7.22 2.50 -18.97
CA ILE A 99 -7.60 1.21 -19.56
C ILE A 99 -6.36 0.32 -19.65
N ALA A 100 -6.54 -0.98 -19.43
CA ALA A 100 -5.51 -1.97 -19.73
C ALA A 100 -5.27 -1.99 -21.24
N ALA A 101 -4.17 -1.37 -21.67
CA ALA A 101 -3.77 -1.30 -23.07
C ALA A 101 -2.35 -1.86 -23.18
N PRO A 102 -2.20 -3.14 -23.55
CA PRO A 102 -0.89 -3.76 -23.77
C PRO A 102 -0.12 -3.03 -24.89
N GLU A 103 -0.86 -2.56 -25.90
CA GLU A 103 -0.36 -1.71 -26.97
C GLU A 103 -0.64 -0.23 -26.68
N ALA A 104 0.05 0.66 -27.39
CA ALA A 104 -0.21 2.09 -27.30
C ALA A 104 -1.66 2.40 -27.70
N ILE A 105 -2.35 3.25 -26.94
CA ILE A 105 -3.71 3.68 -27.27
C ILE A 105 -3.63 4.45 -28.59
N PRO A 106 -4.30 4.00 -29.66
CA PRO A 106 -4.29 4.68 -30.94
C PRO A 106 -4.95 6.06 -30.79
N GLU A 107 -4.46 7.03 -31.56
CA GLU A 107 -5.09 8.35 -31.59
C GLU A 107 -6.52 8.25 -32.12
N ALA A 108 -7.40 9.11 -31.61
CA ALA A 108 -8.78 9.14 -32.08
C ALA A 108 -8.78 9.44 -33.59
N PRO A 109 -9.51 8.67 -34.41
CA PRO A 109 -9.65 8.95 -35.83
C PRO A 109 -10.17 10.38 -36.06
N ALA A 110 -9.72 11.04 -37.13
CA ALA A 110 -10.03 12.45 -37.40
C ALA A 110 -11.54 12.79 -37.47
N TRP A 111 -12.38 11.79 -37.79
CA TRP A 111 -13.84 11.93 -37.83
C TRP A 111 -14.50 11.86 -36.43
N CYS A 112 -13.80 11.36 -35.41
CA CYS A 112 -14.30 11.23 -34.06
C CYS A 112 -14.01 12.50 -33.24
N LYS A 113 -15.02 13.36 -33.09
CA LYS A 113 -14.95 14.53 -32.19
C LYS A 113 -15.15 14.09 -30.75
N VAL A 114 -14.07 13.69 -30.09
CA VAL A 114 -14.11 13.31 -28.67
C VAL A 114 -14.33 14.55 -27.81
N ARG A 115 -15.38 14.55 -27.00
CA ARG A 115 -15.57 15.54 -25.93
C ARG A 115 -14.77 15.09 -24.70
N GLY A 116 -13.79 15.90 -24.29
CA GLY A 116 -12.94 15.62 -23.13
C GLY A 116 -11.63 14.92 -23.47
N ARG A 117 -10.96 14.37 -22.45
CA ARG A 117 -9.67 13.69 -22.62
C ARG A 117 -9.91 12.21 -22.91
N LEU A 118 -9.22 11.69 -23.92
CA LEU A 118 -9.17 10.24 -24.18
C LEU A 118 -8.68 9.48 -22.93
N PRO A 119 -9.11 8.23 -22.72
CA PRO A 119 -8.55 7.37 -21.68
C PRO A 119 -7.02 7.29 -21.77
N GLY A 120 -6.36 7.17 -20.64
CA GLY A 120 -4.93 6.90 -20.56
C GLY A 120 -4.65 5.40 -20.50
N ALA A 121 -3.42 5.00 -20.82
CA ALA A 121 -2.98 3.63 -20.60
C ALA A 121 -2.74 3.42 -19.10
N MET A 122 -3.35 2.37 -18.53
CA MET A 122 -3.07 1.93 -17.17
C MET A 122 -1.66 1.35 -17.12
N ARG A 123 -0.78 1.99 -16.35
CA ARG A 123 0.58 1.50 -16.12
C ARG A 123 0.58 0.71 -14.82
N PHE A 124 0.73 -0.61 -14.92
CA PHE A 124 0.90 -1.45 -13.75
C PHE A 124 2.25 -1.15 -13.07
N PRO A 125 2.30 -1.07 -11.72
CA PRO A 125 3.55 -0.89 -10.99
C PRO A 125 4.54 -2.03 -11.24
N VAL A 126 4.03 -3.25 -11.40
CA VAL A 126 4.78 -4.44 -11.80
C VAL A 126 4.84 -4.51 -13.32
N ARG A 127 6.04 -4.55 -13.89
CA ARG A 127 6.27 -4.61 -15.34
C ARG A 127 6.37 -6.03 -15.86
N ALA A 128 7.00 -6.91 -15.08
CA ALA A 128 7.19 -8.30 -15.42
C ALA A 128 7.32 -9.13 -14.13
N VAL A 129 6.89 -10.38 -14.19
CA VAL A 129 7.14 -11.39 -13.17
C VAL A 129 8.07 -12.43 -13.78
N ARG A 130 9.21 -12.67 -13.13
CA ARG A 130 10.20 -13.65 -13.57
C ARG A 130 9.72 -15.06 -13.18
N GLN A 131 10.27 -16.08 -13.82
CA GLN A 131 9.93 -17.49 -13.53
C GLN A 131 10.20 -17.88 -12.07
N ASP A 132 11.20 -17.25 -11.45
CA ASP A 132 11.55 -17.45 -10.04
C ASP A 132 10.61 -16.70 -9.07
N GLY A 133 9.55 -16.03 -9.56
CA GLY A 133 8.59 -15.31 -8.73
C GLY A 133 8.98 -13.87 -8.39
N VAL A 134 10.18 -13.42 -8.79
CA VAL A 134 10.62 -12.03 -8.55
C VAL A 134 9.97 -11.07 -9.56
N MET A 135 9.44 -9.95 -9.05
CA MET A 135 8.74 -8.91 -9.80
C MET A 135 9.68 -7.73 -10.12
N ASP A 136 9.66 -7.26 -11.38
CA ASP A 136 10.34 -6.04 -11.81
C ASP A 136 9.41 -4.82 -11.65
N LEU A 137 9.82 -3.86 -10.83
CA LEU A 137 9.12 -2.58 -10.61
C LEU A 137 9.72 -1.43 -11.46
N GLY A 138 10.62 -1.74 -12.38
CA GLY A 138 11.15 -0.84 -13.40
C GLY A 138 12.21 0.12 -12.91
N LYS A 139 11.80 1.30 -12.43
CA LYS A 139 12.70 2.27 -11.77
C LYS A 139 12.71 2.07 -10.25
N GLU A 140 11.66 1.47 -9.72
CA GLU A 140 11.47 1.24 -8.29
C GLU A 140 12.10 -0.06 -7.80
N GLY A 141 13.00 -0.67 -8.60
CA GLY A 141 13.76 -1.85 -8.22
C GLY A 141 13.03 -3.17 -8.49
N THR A 142 13.32 -4.18 -7.65
CA THR A 142 12.72 -5.51 -7.73
C THR A 142 12.04 -5.87 -6.41
N ALA A 143 11.03 -6.75 -6.46
CA ALA A 143 10.29 -7.20 -5.28
C ALA A 143 9.90 -8.67 -5.34
N ALA A 144 9.77 -9.31 -4.19
CA ALA A 144 9.25 -10.67 -4.03
C ALA A 144 8.15 -10.69 -2.97
N LEU A 145 7.22 -11.63 -3.13
CA LEU A 145 6.13 -11.87 -2.19
C LEU A 145 6.38 -13.18 -1.44
N VAL A 146 6.39 -13.11 -0.12
CA VAL A 146 6.29 -14.29 0.75
C VAL A 146 4.90 -14.29 1.36
N ARG A 147 4.11 -15.34 1.09
CA ARG A 147 2.83 -15.55 1.78
C ARG A 147 3.12 -16.24 3.10
N ALA A 148 2.61 -15.67 4.19
CA ALA A 148 2.73 -16.22 5.53
C ALA A 148 1.34 -16.58 6.07
N GLY A 149 1.28 -17.68 6.83
CA GLY A 149 0.12 -18.07 7.60
C GLY A 149 0.01 -17.29 8.90
N THR A 150 -1.11 -17.49 9.58
CA THR A 150 -1.38 -16.92 10.91
C THR A 150 -1.23 -17.98 11.99
N ILE A 151 -0.87 -17.55 13.20
CA ILE A 151 -0.84 -18.40 14.38
C ILE A 151 -1.90 -17.95 15.40
N SER A 152 -2.55 -18.90 16.07
CA SER A 152 -3.55 -18.62 17.12
C SER A 152 -2.88 -18.15 18.42
N PHE A 153 -2.36 -16.93 18.42
CA PHE A 153 -1.58 -16.36 19.53
C PHE A 153 -2.33 -16.39 20.87
N GLY A 154 -3.62 -16.02 20.87
CA GLY A 154 -4.44 -15.98 22.07
C GLY A 154 -4.76 -17.35 22.71
N LEU A 155 -4.55 -18.45 21.98
CA LEU A 155 -4.73 -19.82 22.51
C LEU A 155 -3.44 -20.40 23.10
N ARG A 156 -2.33 -19.65 23.07
CA ARG A 156 -1.02 -20.08 23.60
C ARG A 156 -0.87 -19.69 25.06
N THR A 157 -0.06 -20.45 25.79
CA THR A 157 0.35 -20.12 27.16
C THR A 157 1.16 -18.82 27.19
N SER A 158 1.21 -18.14 28.34
CA SER A 158 1.97 -16.89 28.50
C SER A 158 3.46 -17.05 28.17
N ALA A 159 4.06 -18.19 28.51
CA ALA A 159 5.44 -18.49 28.16
C ALA A 159 5.65 -18.63 26.64
N GLU A 160 4.75 -19.33 25.96
CA GLU A 160 4.77 -19.45 24.49
C GLU A 160 4.54 -18.09 23.80
N GLN A 161 3.62 -17.28 24.31
CA GLN A 161 3.38 -15.93 23.81
C GLN A 161 4.64 -15.06 23.93
N ALA A 162 5.29 -15.04 25.08
CA ALA A 162 6.55 -14.31 25.28
C ALA A 162 7.66 -14.80 24.35
N ALA A 163 7.76 -16.12 24.14
CA ALA A 163 8.72 -16.71 23.21
C ALA A 163 8.47 -16.27 21.76
N LEU A 164 7.20 -16.24 21.33
CA LEU A 164 6.78 -15.79 19.99
C LEU A 164 7.07 -14.29 19.79
N VAL A 165 6.75 -13.45 20.77
CA VAL A 165 7.06 -12.01 20.72
C VAL A 165 8.57 -11.78 20.62
N GLY A 166 9.35 -12.47 21.45
CA GLY A 166 10.81 -12.39 21.40
C GLY A 166 11.39 -12.87 20.06
N PHE A 167 10.79 -13.88 19.44
CA PHE A 167 11.15 -14.35 18.11
C PHE A 167 10.88 -13.30 17.03
N PHE A 168 9.65 -12.77 16.95
CA PHE A 168 9.33 -11.75 15.95
C PHE A 168 10.19 -10.50 16.14
N GLY A 169 10.48 -10.10 17.38
CA GLY A 169 11.43 -9.02 17.66
C GLY A 169 12.84 -9.30 17.10
N ARG A 170 13.39 -10.50 17.32
CA ARG A 170 14.67 -10.90 16.73
C ARG A 170 14.64 -10.94 15.21
N TRP A 171 13.56 -11.47 14.61
CA TRP A 171 13.39 -11.49 13.17
C TRP A 171 13.37 -10.07 12.59
N LEU A 172 12.58 -9.16 13.15
CA LEU A 172 12.55 -7.75 12.74
C LEU A 172 13.93 -7.09 12.87
N ASN A 173 14.64 -7.33 13.97
CA ASN A 173 16.00 -6.82 14.17
C ASN A 173 17.04 -7.44 13.23
N SER A 174 16.76 -8.59 12.62
CA SER A 174 17.66 -9.25 11.66
C SER A 174 17.51 -8.75 10.23
N LEU A 175 16.49 -7.93 9.95
CA LEU A 175 16.22 -7.43 8.60
C LEU A 175 17.26 -6.37 8.21
N GLU A 176 18.02 -6.65 7.16
CA GLU A 176 19.02 -5.72 6.61
C GLU A 176 18.41 -4.64 5.70
N ALA A 177 17.13 -4.76 5.36
CA ALA A 177 16.42 -3.84 4.49
C ALA A 177 14.95 -3.72 4.89
N PRO A 178 14.27 -2.62 4.53
CA PRO A 178 12.85 -2.46 4.79
C PRO A 178 12.04 -3.59 4.14
N VAL A 179 11.17 -4.21 4.93
CA VAL A 179 10.13 -5.13 4.44
C VAL A 179 8.77 -4.51 4.70
N GLN A 180 7.82 -4.78 3.81
CA GLN A 180 6.44 -4.36 4.00
C GLN A 180 5.61 -5.58 4.37
N ILE A 181 4.88 -5.51 5.49
CA ILE A 181 3.92 -6.53 5.88
C ILE A 181 2.53 -6.03 5.48
N LEU A 182 1.90 -6.73 4.53
CA LEU A 182 0.57 -6.43 4.03
C LEU A 182 -0.40 -7.50 4.51
N ILE A 183 -1.44 -7.10 5.24
CA ILE A 183 -2.52 -7.99 5.64
C ILE A 183 -3.73 -7.64 4.76
N ARG A 184 -4.13 -8.57 3.91
CA ARG A 184 -5.31 -8.45 3.05
C ARG A 184 -6.45 -9.25 3.65
N ALA A 185 -7.50 -8.57 4.10
CA ALA A 185 -8.77 -9.21 4.45
C ALA A 185 -9.68 -9.22 3.22
N ARG A 186 -10.22 -10.39 2.87
CA ARG A 186 -11.19 -10.54 1.78
C ARG A 186 -12.43 -11.29 2.28
N PRO A 187 -13.64 -10.90 1.85
CA PRO A 187 -14.82 -11.71 2.08
C PRO A 187 -14.63 -13.07 1.41
N VAL A 188 -15.11 -14.11 2.08
CA VAL A 188 -15.22 -15.44 1.51
C VAL A 188 -16.65 -15.62 1.05
N ASP A 189 -16.80 -15.90 -0.23
CA ASP A 189 -18.05 -16.41 -0.79
C ASP A 189 -18.05 -17.94 -0.63
N LEU A 190 -19.02 -18.46 0.12
CA LEU A 190 -19.21 -19.89 0.32
C LEU A 190 -20.21 -20.50 -0.67
N SER A 191 -20.98 -19.70 -1.41
CA SER A 191 -22.07 -20.20 -2.26
C SER A 191 -21.58 -21.14 -3.36
N ASP A 192 -20.41 -20.85 -3.93
CA ASP A 192 -19.74 -21.72 -4.91
C ASP A 192 -19.29 -23.05 -4.28
N LEU A 193 -18.81 -23.03 -3.04
CA LEU A 193 -18.46 -24.27 -2.32
C LEU A 193 -19.71 -25.07 -1.97
N ALA A 194 -20.74 -24.43 -1.42
CA ALA A 194 -22.01 -25.05 -1.07
C ALA A 194 -22.66 -25.72 -2.29
N SER A 195 -22.71 -25.00 -3.43
CA SER A 195 -23.22 -25.52 -4.70
C SER A 195 -22.46 -26.76 -5.16
N ARG A 196 -21.12 -26.73 -5.13
CA ARG A 196 -20.31 -27.91 -5.48
C ARG A 196 -20.57 -29.11 -4.57
N VAL A 197 -20.72 -28.89 -3.26
CA VAL A 197 -21.02 -29.98 -2.32
C VAL A 197 -22.42 -30.55 -2.61
N ALA A 198 -23.40 -29.70 -2.87
CA ALA A 198 -24.77 -30.12 -3.20
C ALA A 198 -24.84 -30.88 -4.54
N GLU A 199 -24.12 -30.43 -5.57
CA GLU A 199 -24.05 -31.09 -6.88
C GLU A 199 -23.36 -32.46 -6.80
N ALA A 200 -22.35 -32.62 -5.95
CA ALA A 200 -21.64 -33.88 -5.76
C ALA A 200 -22.36 -34.87 -4.84
N ALA A 201 -23.33 -34.41 -4.04
CA ALA A 201 -24.02 -35.24 -3.05
C ALA A 201 -24.73 -36.49 -3.63
N PRO A 202 -25.44 -36.41 -4.78
CA PRO A 202 -26.13 -37.57 -5.37
C PRO A 202 -25.19 -38.68 -5.85
N ASP A 203 -23.92 -38.34 -6.14
CA ASP A 203 -22.92 -39.30 -6.63
C ASP A 203 -22.24 -40.08 -5.50
N LEU A 204 -22.56 -39.76 -4.23
CA LEU A 204 -21.96 -40.43 -3.08
C LEU A 204 -22.49 -41.86 -2.91
N PRO A 205 -21.61 -42.84 -2.63
CA PRO A 205 -21.94 -44.27 -2.70
C PRO A 205 -22.89 -44.76 -1.60
N HIS A 206 -23.09 -43.98 -0.53
CA HIS A 206 -23.91 -44.37 0.61
C HIS A 206 -24.94 -43.28 0.95
N PRO A 207 -26.23 -43.63 1.19
CA PRO A 207 -27.29 -42.64 1.45
C PRO A 207 -27.01 -41.71 2.64
N ALA A 208 -26.34 -42.21 3.68
CA ALA A 208 -25.94 -41.38 4.83
C ALA A 208 -24.87 -40.33 4.46
N LEU A 209 -23.98 -40.63 3.50
CA LEU A 209 -22.98 -39.67 3.02
C LEU A 209 -23.63 -38.62 2.14
N GLN A 210 -24.56 -39.01 1.27
CA GLN A 210 -25.38 -38.08 0.50
C GLN A 210 -26.09 -37.09 1.44
N ARG A 211 -26.79 -37.59 2.45
CA ARG A 211 -27.50 -36.73 3.40
C ARG A 211 -26.57 -35.81 4.19
N ALA A 212 -25.41 -36.31 4.61
CA ALA A 212 -24.40 -35.49 5.29
C ALA A 212 -23.83 -34.38 4.38
N ALA A 213 -23.68 -34.63 3.07
CA ALA A 213 -23.23 -33.63 2.11
C ALA A 213 -24.32 -32.56 1.86
N GLU A 214 -25.59 -32.97 1.72
CA GLU A 214 -26.73 -32.05 1.61
C GLU A 214 -26.86 -31.16 2.86
N ASP A 215 -26.80 -31.76 4.05
CA ASP A 215 -26.82 -31.02 5.33
C ASP A 215 -25.62 -30.07 5.45
N HIS A 216 -24.43 -30.48 4.99
CA HIS A 216 -23.24 -29.63 4.99
C HIS A 216 -23.37 -28.45 4.03
N ALA A 217 -23.91 -28.65 2.83
CA ALA A 217 -24.16 -27.57 1.89
C ALA A 217 -25.14 -26.54 2.47
N ALA A 218 -26.25 -27.00 3.06
CA ALA A 218 -27.20 -26.13 3.74
C ALA A 218 -26.57 -25.34 4.90
N TYR A 219 -25.69 -25.97 5.67
CA TYR A 219 -24.92 -25.28 6.72
C TYR A 219 -23.97 -24.21 6.17
N LEU A 220 -23.29 -24.48 5.04
CA LEU A 220 -22.39 -23.50 4.42
C LEU A 220 -23.16 -22.27 3.92
N ASP A 221 -24.36 -22.45 3.37
CA ASP A 221 -25.25 -21.35 2.98
C ASP A 221 -25.70 -20.55 4.20
N GLU A 222 -26.17 -21.23 5.27
CA GLU A 222 -26.56 -20.57 6.52
C GLU A 222 -25.40 -19.75 7.12
N VAL A 223 -24.19 -20.30 7.12
CA VAL A 223 -23.00 -19.60 7.61
C VAL A 223 -22.69 -18.37 6.74
N GLY A 224 -22.78 -18.50 5.42
CA GLY A 224 -22.57 -17.41 4.48
C GLY A 224 -23.55 -16.27 4.67
N ASP A 225 -24.82 -16.59 4.91
CA ASP A 225 -25.89 -15.62 5.13
C ASP A 225 -25.82 -14.95 6.51
N SER A 226 -25.34 -15.67 7.53
CA SER A 226 -25.33 -15.18 8.92
C SER A 226 -24.35 -14.03 9.17
N ARG A 227 -23.21 -14.00 8.46
CA ARG A 227 -22.16 -13.00 8.65
C ARG A 227 -21.18 -12.96 7.48
N THR A 228 -20.57 -11.79 7.26
CA THR A 228 -19.44 -11.67 6.35
C THR A 228 -18.21 -12.39 6.92
N LEU A 229 -17.88 -13.56 6.35
CA LEU A 229 -16.68 -14.30 6.67
C LEU A 229 -15.47 -13.67 6.00
N LEU A 230 -14.38 -13.46 6.75
CA LEU A 230 -13.16 -12.88 6.23
C LEU A 230 -12.01 -13.88 6.27
N VAL A 231 -11.34 -14.05 5.14
CA VAL A 231 -10.02 -14.68 5.08
C VAL A 231 -8.96 -13.60 5.07
N ARG A 232 -7.88 -13.85 5.82
CA ARG A 232 -6.72 -12.97 5.90
C ARG A 232 -5.54 -13.62 5.20
N ASP A 233 -5.07 -12.97 4.14
CA ASP A 233 -3.79 -13.28 3.52
C ASP A 233 -2.73 -12.33 4.12
N VAL A 234 -1.64 -12.90 4.66
CA VAL A 234 -0.49 -12.10 5.12
C VAL A 234 0.62 -12.22 4.09
N PHE A 235 1.04 -11.09 3.54
CA PHE A 235 2.15 -11.00 2.61
C PHE A 235 3.30 -10.22 3.23
N ILE A 236 4.50 -10.77 3.12
CA ILE A 236 5.75 -10.08 3.42
C ILE A 236 6.37 -9.74 2.08
N VAL A 237 6.41 -8.45 1.78
CA VAL A 237 6.99 -7.91 0.55
C VAL A 237 8.43 -7.52 0.83
N VAL A 238 9.34 -8.24 0.19
CA VAL A 238 10.77 -7.92 0.20
C VAL A 238 11.08 -7.11 -1.04
N ARG A 239 11.76 -5.97 -0.88
CA ARG A 239 12.13 -5.09 -2.00
C ARG A 239 13.62 -4.78 -1.96
N ASP A 240 14.20 -4.57 -3.13
CA ASP A 240 15.52 -4.00 -3.30
C ASP A 240 15.49 -2.91 -4.38
N GLN A 241 16.14 -1.78 -4.10
CA GLN A 241 16.28 -0.67 -5.03
C GLN A 241 17.78 -0.43 -5.26
N PRO A 242 18.33 -0.85 -6.42
CA PRO A 242 19.74 -0.65 -6.70
C PRO A 242 20.06 0.85 -6.78
N ALA A 243 21.18 1.25 -6.19
CA ALA A 243 21.60 2.65 -6.14
C ALA A 243 21.71 3.25 -7.56
N PRO A 244 21.28 4.51 -7.76
CA PRO A 244 21.39 5.16 -9.06
C PRO A 244 22.85 5.24 -9.50
N GLY A 245 23.17 4.66 -10.66
CA GLY A 245 24.53 4.65 -11.24
C GLY A 245 25.27 3.31 -11.17
N SER A 246 24.68 2.25 -10.59
CA SER A 246 25.31 0.93 -10.55
C SER A 246 25.32 0.24 -11.93
N GLY A 247 26.38 0.43 -12.71
CA GLY A 247 26.71 -0.38 -13.89
C GLY A 247 25.65 -0.46 -15.00
N ARG A 248 25.79 -1.45 -15.90
CA ARG A 248 24.81 -1.73 -16.96
C ARG A 248 23.49 -2.14 -16.30
N ARG A 249 22.43 -1.39 -16.58
CA ARG A 249 21.09 -1.50 -15.96
C ARG A 249 20.58 -2.95 -15.83
N GLU A 250 20.89 -3.80 -16.79
CA GLU A 250 20.48 -5.21 -16.77
C GLU A 250 21.17 -6.02 -15.67
N ARG A 251 22.49 -5.88 -15.51
CA ARG A 251 23.24 -6.58 -14.44
C ARG A 251 22.81 -6.13 -13.05
N ALA A 252 22.52 -4.83 -12.90
CA ALA A 252 22.00 -4.30 -11.65
C ALA A 252 20.64 -4.91 -11.28
N ARG A 253 19.78 -5.14 -12.28
CA ARG A 253 18.48 -5.80 -12.10
C ARG A 253 18.64 -7.27 -11.74
N GLU A 254 19.52 -8.00 -12.43
CA GLU A 254 19.81 -9.40 -12.12
C GLU A 254 20.35 -9.56 -10.69
N ALA A 255 21.30 -8.71 -10.29
CA ALA A 255 21.82 -8.70 -8.93
C ALA A 255 20.75 -8.37 -7.90
N SER A 256 19.93 -7.34 -8.15
CA SER A 256 18.80 -6.96 -7.29
C SER A 256 17.81 -8.11 -7.13
N ALA A 257 17.46 -8.78 -8.23
CA ALA A 257 16.55 -9.92 -8.21
C ALA A 257 17.11 -11.10 -7.41
N ALA A 258 18.42 -11.39 -7.53
CA ALA A 258 19.08 -12.42 -6.74
C ALA A 258 19.09 -12.09 -5.23
N ILE A 259 19.33 -10.83 -4.87
CA ILE A 259 19.27 -10.35 -3.48
C ILE A 259 17.86 -10.54 -2.90
N VAL A 260 16.84 -10.12 -3.65
CA VAL A 260 15.44 -10.21 -3.24
C VAL A 260 15.00 -11.67 -3.09
N ALA A 261 15.35 -12.53 -4.05
CA ALA A 261 15.04 -13.97 -3.97
C ALA A 261 15.71 -14.62 -2.74
N ARG A 262 16.99 -14.30 -2.47
CA ARG A 262 17.70 -14.80 -1.30
C ARG A 262 17.02 -14.39 0.00
N ARG A 263 16.69 -13.10 0.13
CA ARG A 263 16.01 -12.54 1.31
C ARG A 263 14.60 -13.13 1.50
N ALA A 264 13.85 -13.34 0.42
CA ALA A 264 12.55 -14.02 0.49
C ALA A 264 12.70 -15.46 1.01
N ALA A 265 13.68 -16.21 0.50
CA ALA A 265 13.97 -17.56 0.97
C ALA A 265 14.46 -17.59 2.43
N GLU A 266 15.25 -16.61 2.86
CA GLU A 266 15.65 -16.44 4.27
C GLU A 266 14.44 -16.16 5.18
N ALA A 267 13.52 -15.29 4.76
CA ALA A 267 12.29 -15.03 5.50
C ALA A 267 11.45 -16.31 5.64
N VAL A 268 11.28 -17.07 4.56
CA VAL A 268 10.58 -18.37 4.60
C VAL A 268 11.23 -19.34 5.59
N ARG A 269 12.56 -19.50 5.54
CA ARG A 269 13.29 -20.41 6.45
C ARG A 269 13.14 -19.99 7.91
N THR A 270 13.34 -18.71 8.20
CA THR A 270 13.26 -18.19 9.57
C THR A 270 11.85 -18.32 10.14
N LEU A 271 10.81 -18.01 9.36
CA LEU A 271 9.41 -18.12 9.81
C LEU A 271 8.96 -19.57 9.96
N SER A 272 9.32 -20.43 9.01
CA SER A 272 8.98 -21.87 9.05
C SER A 272 9.61 -22.57 10.25
N GLY A 273 10.84 -22.18 10.64
CA GLY A 273 11.52 -22.72 11.81
C GLY A 273 10.78 -22.50 13.14
N PHE A 274 9.84 -21.54 13.19
CA PHE A 274 9.04 -21.22 14.37
C PHE A 274 7.56 -21.59 14.23
N GLY A 275 7.21 -22.40 13.22
CA GLY A 275 5.87 -22.94 13.02
C GLY A 275 4.91 -21.99 12.29
N VAL A 276 5.40 -20.90 11.71
CA VAL A 276 4.62 -20.07 10.78
C VAL A 276 4.77 -20.68 9.39
N THR A 277 3.66 -21.12 8.78
CA THR A 277 3.69 -21.56 7.39
C THR A 277 4.08 -20.38 6.50
N ALA A 278 5.15 -20.50 5.73
CA ALA A 278 5.61 -19.43 4.84
C ALA A 278 6.00 -20.01 3.48
N GLU A 279 5.64 -19.31 2.42
CA GLU A 279 5.89 -19.73 1.05
C GLU A 279 6.37 -18.54 0.23
N PHE A 280 7.50 -18.70 -0.47
CA PHE A 280 7.92 -17.74 -1.48
C PHE A 280 7.11 -17.99 -2.75
N LEU A 281 6.31 -17.00 -3.17
CA LEU A 281 5.37 -17.16 -4.27
C LEU A 281 6.09 -17.29 -5.62
N ASN A 282 5.69 -18.29 -6.39
CA ASN A 282 6.13 -18.47 -7.77
C ASN A 282 5.45 -17.46 -8.72
N ALA A 283 5.84 -17.50 -9.99
CA ALA A 283 5.33 -16.58 -11.01
C ALA A 283 3.80 -16.59 -11.12
N ASP A 284 3.18 -17.76 -11.19
CA ASP A 284 1.73 -17.92 -11.36
C ASP A 284 0.96 -17.42 -10.13
N ALA A 285 1.42 -17.75 -8.93
CA ALA A 285 0.82 -17.28 -7.69
C ALA A 285 0.95 -15.76 -7.54
N CYS A 286 2.08 -15.17 -7.94
CA CYS A 286 2.25 -13.72 -7.99
C CYS A 286 1.25 -13.06 -8.95
N VAL A 287 1.08 -13.62 -10.16
CA VAL A 287 0.11 -13.12 -11.15
C VAL A 287 -1.32 -13.24 -10.63
N GLN A 288 -1.68 -14.34 -9.98
CA GLN A 288 -2.99 -14.53 -9.35
C GLN A 288 -3.24 -13.47 -8.26
N VAL A 289 -2.31 -13.30 -7.32
CA VAL A 289 -2.44 -12.31 -6.24
C VAL A 289 -2.61 -10.89 -6.79
N LEU A 290 -1.84 -10.54 -7.83
CA LEU A 290 -1.96 -9.23 -8.49
C LEU A 290 -3.31 -9.10 -9.21
N SER A 291 -3.73 -10.12 -9.95
CA SER A 291 -5.00 -10.12 -10.68
C SER A 291 -6.19 -9.97 -9.73
N ASP A 292 -6.18 -10.69 -8.61
CA ASP A 292 -7.19 -10.58 -7.56
C ASP A 292 -7.23 -9.18 -6.96
N ALA A 293 -6.06 -8.54 -6.75
CA ALA A 293 -5.99 -7.18 -6.22
C ALA A 293 -6.61 -6.13 -7.16
N PHE A 294 -6.58 -6.38 -8.47
CA PHE A 294 -7.22 -5.53 -9.48
C PHE A 294 -8.62 -6.00 -9.90
N SER A 295 -9.10 -7.14 -9.38
CA SER A 295 -10.42 -7.66 -9.72
C SER A 295 -11.52 -6.78 -9.11
N PRO A 296 -12.47 -6.28 -9.92
CA PRO A 296 -13.55 -5.41 -9.45
C PRO A 296 -14.63 -6.15 -8.65
N GLY A 297 -14.65 -7.49 -8.70
CA GLY A 297 -15.75 -8.31 -8.17
C GLY A 297 -15.69 -8.63 -6.67
N HIS A 298 -14.63 -8.23 -5.96
CA HIS A 298 -14.55 -8.45 -4.51
C HIS A 298 -14.94 -7.17 -3.78
N GLU A 299 -16.04 -7.22 -3.03
CA GLU A 299 -16.35 -6.19 -2.04
C GLU A 299 -15.15 -6.05 -1.10
N ARG A 300 -14.60 -4.83 -1.03
CA ARG A 300 -13.51 -4.52 -0.11
C ARG A 300 -14.16 -4.13 1.21
N PRO A 301 -13.95 -4.88 2.31
CA PRO A 301 -14.69 -4.68 3.56
C PRO A 301 -14.55 -3.28 4.17
N ALA A 302 -13.54 -2.50 3.76
CA ALA A 302 -13.41 -1.09 4.05
C ALA A 302 -12.47 -0.41 3.04
N PRO A 303 -12.61 0.91 2.77
CA PRO A 303 -11.50 1.69 2.26
C PRO A 303 -10.30 1.56 3.22
N PRO A 304 -9.04 1.65 2.72
CA PRO A 304 -7.90 1.74 3.62
C PRO A 304 -8.13 2.92 4.57
N ALA A 305 -7.90 2.70 5.87
CA ALA A 305 -7.94 3.76 6.88
C ALA A 305 -7.08 4.94 6.42
N ASP A 306 -7.55 6.17 6.62
CA ASP A 306 -6.74 7.36 6.36
C ASP A 306 -5.48 7.32 7.25
N LEU A 307 -4.39 7.96 6.79
CA LEU A 307 -3.07 7.93 7.46
C LEU A 307 -3.10 8.30 8.95
N ASP A 308 -4.09 9.08 9.36
CA ASP A 308 -4.26 9.60 10.73
C ASP A 308 -5.30 8.81 11.55
N GLU A 309 -5.96 7.83 10.94
CA GLU A 309 -7.01 7.05 11.59
C GLU A 309 -6.40 5.75 12.15
N PRO A 310 -6.39 5.54 13.48
CA PRO A 310 -5.96 4.27 14.03
C PRO A 310 -6.89 3.18 13.48
N ILE A 311 -6.31 2.07 13.01
CA ILE A 311 -7.08 0.92 12.53
C ILE A 311 -7.81 0.30 13.73
N THR A 312 -9.02 0.78 13.98
CA THR A 312 -9.96 0.23 14.95
C THR A 312 -10.88 -0.74 14.23
N ALA A 313 -11.09 -1.92 14.81
CA ALA A 313 -12.10 -2.86 14.32
C ALA A 313 -13.48 -2.24 14.59
N HIS A 314 -14.00 -1.43 13.68
CA HIS A 314 -15.39 -1.00 13.73
C HIS A 314 -16.26 -2.19 13.34
N THR A 315 -16.87 -2.83 14.34
CA THR A 315 -18.05 -3.66 14.12
C THR A 315 -19.13 -2.73 13.59
N THR A 316 -19.47 -2.85 12.31
CA THR A 316 -20.64 -2.17 11.75
C THR A 316 -21.87 -2.81 12.40
N GLU A 317 -22.34 -2.26 13.51
CA GLU A 317 -23.74 -2.44 13.89
C GLU A 317 -24.59 -1.75 12.82
N GLY A 318 -25.46 -2.54 12.19
CA GLY A 318 -26.30 -2.10 11.09
C GLY A 318 -27.15 -0.89 11.48
N ALA A 319 -27.01 0.19 10.73
CA ALA A 319 -27.99 1.25 10.71
C ALA A 319 -29.16 0.80 9.80
N SER A 320 -30.14 0.13 10.42
CA SER A 320 -31.49 0.03 9.87
C SER A 320 -32.20 1.38 10.02
N ALA A 321 -32.52 2.00 8.89
CA ALA A 321 -33.68 2.88 8.70
C ALA A 321 -34.05 2.89 7.21
#